data_AF-A0A6N7FS74-F1
#
_entry.id   AF-A0A6N7FS74-F1
#
_cell.length_a   1.000
_cell.length_b   1.000
_cell.length_c   1.000
_cell.angle_alpha   90.00
_cell.angle_beta   90.00
_cell.angle_gamma   90.00
#
_symmetry.space_group_name_H-M   'P 1'
#
loop_
_entity.id
_entity.type
_entity.pdbx_description
1 polymer ?
#
loop_
_entity_poly.entity_id
_entity_poly.type
_entity_poly.pdbx_seq_one_letter_code
_entity_poly.pdbx_strand_id
1 'polypeptide(L)'
;MLAPRPLARLVASPARRCAGTLAPLAHRTGLVVETDAGLGPEADLAPVLGMLDAPAGLGTVACTHGEGMERLLDQLRGEGLRVEGGAGGDRLLLKGAAWELGRAPRGWLLRLHVPVGLTTCPHHG
;
A
#
# COMPACT_ATOMS: atom_id res chain seq x y z
N MET A 1 -1.32 7.13 -10.71
CA MET A 1 -0.44 6.21 -11.48
C MET A 1 0.79 5.99 -10.60
N LEU A 2 1.15 4.75 -10.26
CA LEU A 2 2.46 4.50 -9.63
C LEU A 2 3.53 4.93 -10.64
N ALA A 3 4.38 5.89 -10.27
CA ALA A 3 5.43 6.48 -11.10
C ALA A 3 6.45 5.42 -11.58
N PRO A 4 7.25 5.67 -12.64
CA PRO A 4 8.15 4.66 -13.22
C PRO A 4 9.30 4.39 -12.27
N ARG A 5 9.09 3.46 -11.34
CA ARG A 5 10.13 2.86 -10.52
C ARG A 5 10.25 1.39 -10.88
N PRO A 6 11.46 0.83 -10.86
CA PRO A 6 11.63 -0.60 -11.09
C PRO A 6 10.85 -1.35 -10.02
N LEU A 7 9.76 -1.99 -10.44
CA LEU A 7 9.03 -2.91 -9.59
C LEU A 7 9.77 -4.24 -9.65
N ALA A 8 9.96 -4.85 -8.48
CA ALA A 8 10.64 -6.13 -8.34
C ALA A 8 9.65 -7.26 -8.06
N ARG A 9 8.56 -6.97 -7.33
CA ARG A 9 7.63 -7.99 -6.85
C ARG A 9 6.21 -7.45 -6.70
N LEU A 10 5.23 -8.29 -6.98
CA LEU A 10 3.81 -8.02 -6.76
C LEU A 10 3.26 -9.08 -5.81
N VAL A 11 2.79 -8.65 -4.64
CA VAL A 11 2.24 -9.57 -3.63
C VAL A 11 0.82 -9.10 -3.27
N ALA A 12 -0.14 -10.01 -3.21
CA ALA A 12 -1.52 -9.72 -2.86
C ALA A 12 -2.01 -10.67 -1.77
N SER A 13 -3.05 -10.25 -1.04
CA SER A 13 -3.81 -11.21 -0.24
C SER A 13 -4.47 -12.26 -1.14
N PRO A 14 -4.84 -13.44 -0.61
CA PRO A 14 -5.46 -14.51 -1.41
C PRO A 14 -6.85 -14.14 -1.97
N ALA A 15 -7.40 -12.99 -1.59
CA ALA A 15 -8.69 -12.55 -2.09
C ALA A 15 -8.60 -12.13 -3.56
N ARG A 16 -9.53 -12.65 -4.38
CA ARG A 16 -9.61 -12.38 -5.83
C ARG A 16 -9.62 -10.89 -6.17
N ARG A 17 -10.21 -10.05 -5.31
CA ARG A 17 -10.25 -8.59 -5.50
C ARG A 17 -8.87 -7.94 -5.40
N CYS A 18 -8.01 -8.42 -4.50
CA CYS A 18 -6.67 -7.86 -4.27
C CYS A 18 -5.71 -8.28 -5.38
N ALA A 19 -5.74 -9.55 -5.79
CA ALA A 19 -5.02 -10.00 -6.98
C ALA A 19 -5.49 -9.27 -8.25
N GLY A 20 -6.81 -9.07 -8.39
CA GLY A 20 -7.41 -8.31 -9.49
C GLY A 20 -6.95 -6.85 -9.57
N THR A 21 -6.72 -6.19 -8.42
CA THR A 21 -6.17 -4.83 -8.35
C THR A 21 -4.77 -4.75 -8.97
N LEU A 22 -3.94 -5.79 -8.80
CA LEU A 22 -2.58 -5.82 -9.33
C LEU A 22 -2.49 -6.31 -10.78
N ALA A 23 -3.53 -6.93 -11.33
CA ALA A 23 -3.52 -7.49 -12.69
C ALA A 23 -3.11 -6.47 -13.79
N PRO A 24 -3.60 -5.21 -13.79
CA PRO A 24 -3.14 -4.22 -14.77
C PRO A 24 -1.65 -3.88 -14.63
N LEU A 25 -1.10 -3.94 -13.41
CA LEU A 25 0.30 -3.65 -13.15
C LEU A 25 1.20 -4.82 -13.55
N ALA A 26 0.77 -6.05 -13.25
CA ALA A 26 1.40 -7.29 -13.71
C ALA A 26 1.53 -7.31 -15.24
N HIS A 27 0.44 -6.99 -15.95
CA HIS A 27 0.45 -6.93 -17.42
C HIS A 27 1.47 -5.93 -17.97
N ARG A 28 1.58 -4.73 -17.38
CA ARG A 28 2.52 -3.70 -17.83
C ARG A 28 3.98 -3.99 -17.50
N THR A 29 4.24 -4.76 -16.44
CA THR A 29 5.61 -5.01 -15.92
C THR A 29 6.15 -6.39 -16.26
N GLY A 30 5.29 -7.32 -16.70
CA GLY A 30 5.64 -8.72 -16.91
C GLY A 30 5.82 -9.51 -15.61
N LEU A 31 5.54 -8.90 -14.45
CA LEU A 31 5.65 -9.57 -13.14
C LEU A 31 4.43 -10.46 -12.87
N VAL A 32 4.65 -11.52 -12.09
CA VAL A 32 3.59 -12.40 -11.58
C VAL A 32 3.07 -11.84 -10.25
N VAL A 33 1.75 -11.92 -10.04
CA VAL A 33 1.15 -11.61 -8.74
C VAL A 33 1.25 -12.85 -7.85
N GLU A 34 2.06 -12.75 -6.81
CA GLU A 34 2.16 -13.74 -5.76
C GLU A 34 1.07 -13.52 -4.71
N THR A 35 0.57 -14.60 -4.10
CA THR A 35 -0.39 -14.51 -3.01
C THR A 35 0.27 -14.82 -1.68
N ASP A 36 0.02 -14.00 -0.66
CA ASP A 36 0.51 -14.20 0.70
C ASP A 36 -0.66 -14.14 1.69
N ALA A 37 -0.86 -15.22 2.45
CA ALA A 37 -1.89 -15.29 3.49
C ALA A 37 -1.67 -14.26 4.62
N GLY A 38 -0.41 -13.83 4.83
CA GLY A 38 -0.04 -12.76 5.73
C GLY A 38 -0.59 -11.39 5.34
N LEU A 39 -1.14 -11.23 4.13
CA LEU A 39 -1.85 -10.03 3.70
C LEU A 39 -3.37 -10.13 3.87
N GLY A 40 -3.89 -11.20 4.49
CA GLY A 40 -5.32 -11.40 4.75
C GLY A 40 -5.92 -10.38 5.73
N PRO A 41 -7.26 -10.29 5.83
CA PRO A 41 -7.94 -9.26 6.63
C PRO A 41 -7.67 -9.40 8.13
N GLU A 42 -7.45 -10.63 8.61
CA GLU A 42 -7.16 -10.94 10.01
C GLU A 42 -5.68 -11.22 10.27
N ALA A 43 -4.83 -11.09 9.27
CA ALA A 43 -3.41 -11.39 9.42
C ALA A 43 -2.67 -10.29 10.20
N ASP A 44 -1.62 -10.68 10.90
CA ASP A 44 -0.63 -9.74 11.43
C ASP A 44 0.27 -9.26 10.29
N LEU A 45 0.30 -7.95 10.07
CA LEU A 45 1.09 -7.31 9.02
C LEU A 45 2.50 -6.93 9.47
N ALA A 46 2.87 -7.09 10.74
CA ALA A 46 4.22 -6.79 11.21
C ALA A 46 5.31 -7.57 10.42
N PRO A 47 5.16 -8.87 10.12
CA PRO A 47 6.12 -9.60 9.28
C PRO A 47 6.20 -9.05 7.85
N VAL A 48 5.06 -8.64 7.28
CA VAL A 48 4.98 -8.02 5.95
C VAL A 48 5.71 -6.67 5.96
N LEU A 49 5.52 -5.86 6.99
CA LEU A 49 6.23 -4.59 7.13
C LEU A 49 7.75 -4.80 7.25
N GLY A 50 8.18 -5.79 8.02
CA GLY A 50 9.60 -6.16 8.12
C GLY A 50 10.19 -6.59 6.78
N MET A 51 9.44 -7.34 5.97
CA MET A 51 9.84 -7.68 4.60
C MET A 51 9.92 -6.43 3.71
N LEU A 52 8.93 -5.53 3.77
CA LEU A 52 8.90 -4.29 2.98
C LEU A 52 10.04 -3.32 3.36
N ASP A 53 10.49 -3.35 4.62
CA ASP A 53 11.61 -2.55 5.11
C ASP A 53 12.99 -3.10 4.72
N ALA A 54 13.08 -4.40 4.52
CA ALA A 54 14.33 -5.04 4.14
C ALA A 54 14.78 -4.59 2.73
N PRO A 55 16.08 -4.64 2.41
CA PRO A 55 16.55 -4.36 1.05
C PRO A 55 15.86 -5.20 -0.04
N ALA A 56 15.47 -6.43 0.30
CA ALA A 56 14.70 -7.32 -0.58
C ALA A 56 13.25 -6.86 -0.83
N GLY A 57 12.72 -5.98 0.02
CA GLY A 57 11.39 -5.37 -0.13
C GLY A 57 11.36 -4.21 -1.12
N LEU A 58 12.51 -3.66 -1.52
CA LEU A 58 12.57 -2.53 -2.45
C LEU A 58 11.90 -2.87 -3.79
N GLY A 59 10.98 -2.00 -4.23
CA GLY A 59 10.22 -2.22 -5.45
C GLY A 59 9.08 -3.25 -5.32
N THR A 60 8.76 -3.69 -4.11
CA THR A 60 7.59 -4.53 -3.86
C THR A 60 6.31 -3.70 -3.80
N VAL A 61 5.26 -4.15 -4.49
CA VAL A 61 3.90 -3.64 -4.33
C VAL A 61 3.07 -4.71 -3.63
N ALA A 62 2.52 -4.36 -2.46
CA ALA A 62 1.64 -5.23 -1.69
C ALA A 62 0.18 -4.73 -1.78
N CYS A 63 -0.76 -5.65 -2.00
CA CYS A 63 -2.19 -5.37 -1.94
C CYS A 63 -2.85 -6.16 -0.82
N THR A 64 -3.46 -5.46 0.14
CA THR A 64 -4.16 -6.04 1.29
C THR A 64 -5.58 -5.45 1.41
N HIS A 65 -6.18 -5.59 2.58
CA HIS A 65 -7.53 -5.16 2.94
C HIS A 65 -7.50 -3.83 3.70
N GLY A 66 -8.64 -3.14 3.76
CA GLY A 66 -8.74 -1.86 4.49
C GLY A 66 -8.44 -2.03 5.98
N GLU A 67 -8.91 -3.14 6.55
CA GLU A 67 -8.69 -3.54 7.93
C GLU A 67 -7.21 -3.75 8.24
N GLY A 68 -6.47 -4.36 7.30
CA GLY A 68 -5.02 -4.49 7.40
C GLY A 68 -4.32 -3.14 7.30
N MET A 69 -4.71 -2.31 6.33
CA MET A 69 -4.19 -0.95 6.18
C MET A 69 -4.41 -0.11 7.45
N GLU A 70 -5.58 -0.17 8.08
CA GLU A 70 -5.89 0.50 9.35
C GLU A 70 -4.90 0.14 10.45
N ARG A 71 -4.72 -1.17 10.70
CA ARG A 71 -3.79 -1.68 11.72
C ARG A 71 -2.35 -1.26 11.44
N LEU A 72 -1.93 -1.33 10.18
CA LEU A 72 -0.59 -0.92 9.77
C LEU A 72 -0.38 0.58 10.00
N LEU A 73 -1.36 1.41 9.66
CA LEU A 73 -1.29 2.85 9.85
C LEU A 73 -1.13 3.21 11.33
N ASP A 74 -1.86 2.52 12.21
CA ASP A 74 -1.76 2.72 13.66
C ASP A 74 -0.39 2.30 14.22
N GLN A 75 0.15 1.18 13.76
CA GLN A 75 1.51 0.76 14.12
C GLN A 75 2.55 1.82 13.67
N LEU A 76 2.49 2.23 12.40
CA LEU A 76 3.42 3.22 11.85
C LEU A 76 3.34 4.56 12.60
N ARG A 77 2.14 5.00 13.01
CA ARG A 77 1.96 6.19 13.85
C ARG A 77 2.70 6.07 15.18
N GLY A 78 2.60 4.90 15.84
CA GLY A 78 3.37 4.60 17.05
C GLY A 78 4.89 4.65 16.84
N GLU A 79 5.36 4.35 15.64
CA GLU A 79 6.77 4.38 15.24
C GLU A 79 7.25 5.73 14.67
N GLY A 80 6.42 6.78 14.71
CA GLY A 80 6.78 8.12 14.25
C GLY A 80 6.50 8.39 12.77
N LEU A 81 5.42 7.83 12.23
CA LEU A 81 4.96 8.09 10.87
C LEU A 81 4.78 9.58 10.58
N ARG A 82 5.30 9.99 9.42
CA ARG A 82 5.02 11.28 8.78
C ARG A 82 4.31 11.04 7.46
N VAL A 83 3.20 11.74 7.25
CA VAL A 83 2.47 11.68 5.97
C VAL A 83 2.85 12.88 5.12
N GLU A 84 3.41 12.61 3.94
CA GLU A 84 3.81 13.62 2.98
C GLU A 84 2.58 14.20 2.24
N GLY A 85 2.58 15.52 2.01
CA GLY A 85 1.51 16.19 1.28
C GLY A 85 0.24 16.46 2.09
N GLY A 86 0.27 16.30 3.41
CA GLY A 86 -0.82 16.71 4.31
C GLY A 86 -2.11 15.88 4.20
N ALA A 87 -2.09 14.76 3.47
CA ALA A 87 -3.20 13.84 3.44
C ALA A 87 -3.36 13.18 4.83
N GLY A 88 -4.48 13.44 5.51
CA GLY A 88 -4.79 12.85 6.81
C GLY A 88 -6.16 12.16 6.83
N GLY A 89 -6.40 11.40 7.89
CA GLY A 89 -7.70 10.77 8.17
C GLY A 89 -8.11 9.71 7.15
N ASP A 90 -9.42 9.64 6.89
CA ASP A 90 -10.10 8.60 6.09
C ASP A 90 -9.58 8.49 4.64
N ARG A 91 -8.90 9.54 4.15
CA ARG A 91 -8.29 9.57 2.82
C ARG A 91 -7.22 8.49 2.64
N LEU A 92 -6.56 8.09 3.73
CA LEU A 92 -5.55 7.04 3.71
C LEU A 92 -6.17 5.65 3.48
N LEU A 93 -7.44 5.48 3.85
CA LEU A 93 -8.15 4.21 3.83
C LEU A 93 -9.18 4.12 2.69
N LEU A 94 -9.18 5.09 1.77
CA LEU A 94 -10.03 5.05 0.59
C LEU A 94 -9.76 3.79 -0.21
N LYS A 95 -10.82 3.13 -0.67
CA LYS A 95 -10.67 1.97 -1.56
C LYS A 95 -9.90 2.38 -2.82
N GLY A 96 -8.86 1.62 -3.13
CA GLY A 96 -7.97 1.90 -4.25
C GLY A 96 -6.88 2.95 -3.95
N ALA A 97 -6.82 3.50 -2.74
CA ALA A 97 -5.64 4.24 -2.29
C ALA A 97 -4.42 3.31 -2.32
N ALA A 98 -3.30 3.84 -2.80
CA ALA A 98 -2.01 3.19 -2.70
C ALA A 98 -1.11 4.05 -1.81
N TRP A 99 -0.29 3.40 -0.98
CA TRP A 99 0.73 4.06 -0.19
C TRP A 99 2.09 3.74 -0.76
N GLU A 100 2.95 4.74 -0.77
CA GLU A 100 4.37 4.52 -0.88
C GLU A 100 4.98 4.73 0.50
N LEU A 101 5.62 3.68 1.01
CA LEU A 101 6.36 3.72 2.26
C LEU A 101 7.83 3.99 1.97
N GLY A 102 8.43 4.84 2.79
CA GLY A 102 9.86 5.08 2.84
C GLY A 102 10.32 5.30 4.28
N ARG A 103 11.64 5.32 4.49
CA ARG A 103 12.21 5.63 5.80
C ARG A 103 12.46 7.12 5.97
N ALA A 104 12.07 7.66 7.11
CA ALA A 104 12.45 8.99 7.57
C ALA A 104 13.59 8.88 8.60
N PRO A 105 14.34 9.96 8.91
CA PRO A 105 15.38 9.93 9.95
C PRO A 105 14.90 9.46 11.33
N ARG A 106 13.59 9.59 11.61
CA ARG A 106 12.94 9.11 12.83
C ARG A 106 11.56 8.53 12.49
N GLY A 107 11.54 7.27 12.04
CA GLY A 107 10.31 6.52 11.77
C GLY A 107 10.07 6.32 10.27
N TRP A 108 8.84 6.58 9.85
CA TRP A 108 8.35 6.27 8.51
C TRP A 108 7.89 7.52 7.77
N LEU A 109 8.05 7.50 6.45
CA LEU A 109 7.45 8.45 5.53
C LEU A 109 6.42 7.71 4.69
N LEU A 110 5.19 8.20 4.67
CA LEU A 110 4.13 7.69 3.80
C LEU A 110 3.75 8.76 2.79
N ARG A 111 3.77 8.41 1.51
CA ARG A 111 3.20 9.23 0.44
C ARG A 111 1.94 8.57 -0.09
N LEU A 112 0.83 9.29 -0.02
CA LEU A 112 -0.45 8.81 -0.53
C LEU A 112 -0.50 8.97 -2.06
N HIS A 113 -0.80 7.88 -2.75
CA HIS A 113 -1.12 7.85 -4.16
C HIS A 113 -2.61 7.53 -4.31
N VAL A 114 -3.42 8.57 -4.53
CA VAL A 114 -4.83 8.37 -4.85
C VAL A 114 -5.01 8.01 -6.34
N PRO A 115 -5.97 7.14 -6.69
CA PRO A 115 -6.37 6.93 -8.07
C PRO A 115 -6.73 8.25 -8.74
N VAL A 116 -6.27 8.44 -9.98
CA VAL A 116 -6.70 9.58 -10.81
C VAL A 116 -8.19 9.38 -11.08
N GLY A 117 -9.03 10.29 -10.58
CA GLY A 117 -10.50 10.22 -10.72
C GLY A 117 -11.30 10.43 -9.42
N LEU A 118 -10.68 10.27 -8.24
CA LEU A 118 -11.33 10.60 -6.95
C LEU A 118 -11.08 12.04 -6.48
N THR A 119 -10.29 12.81 -7.22
CA THR A 119 -10.05 14.25 -6.97
C THR A 119 -11.14 15.15 -7.56
N THR A 120 -12.12 14.61 -8.28
CA THR A 120 -13.25 15.36 -8.83
C THR A 120 -14.55 14.58 -8.69
N CYS A 121 -15.03 14.40 -7.46
CA CYS A 121 -16.44 14.13 -7.21
C CYS A 121 -17.03 15.35 -6.49
N PRO A 122 -17.80 16.22 -7.17
CA PRO A 122 -18.43 17.40 -6.58
C PRO A 122 -19.66 17.08 -5.69
N HIS A 123 -19.78 15.85 -5.17
CA HIS A 123 -20.94 15.42 -4.37
C HIS A 123 -20.54 15.00 -2.96
N HIS A 124 -20.10 15.98 -2.17
CA HIS A 124 -20.33 16.00 -0.72
C HIS A 124 -20.62 17.47 -0.37
N GLY A 125 -21.86 17.88 -0.60
CA GLY A 125 -22.47 19.09 -0.08
C GLY A 125 -23.61 18.71 0.85
#